data_AF-A0A839A984-F1
#
_entry.id   AF-A0A839A984-F1
#
_cell.length_a   1.000
_cell.length_b   1.000
_cell.length_c   1.000
_cell.angle_alpha   90.00
_cell.angle_beta   90.00
_cell.angle_gamma   90.00
#
_symmetry.space_group_name_H-M   'P 1'
#
loop_
_entity.id
_entity.type
_entity.pdbx_description
1 polymer ?
#
loop_
_entity_poly.entity_id
_entity_poly.type
_entity_poly.pdbx_seq_one_letter_code
_entity_poly.pdbx_strand_id
1 'polypeptide(L)'
;MKKINYKHINNQQLIDIRGQLDYQAGHGPKTLNLNPSNFKNYASSFIASDQAIIFIIDEESKDFIDELELLSQEVGFIDVQGYILAHDIPIESRQQIKSINVHDFLAVEDDYILLDLRHPDEITRPAPEENLINIPLEDLPSTYQKLDKDQKIYTLCGSGNRATAAASFLANKGYKPVVIEGGMKAVQEAVY
;
A
#
# COMPACT_ATOMS: atom_id res chain seq x y z
N MET A 1 7.75 -19.22 -10.52
CA MET A 1 7.10 -19.53 -9.21
C MET A 1 5.94 -20.53 -9.31
N LYS A 2 5.55 -21.20 -8.21
CA LYS A 2 4.38 -22.12 -8.16
C LYS A 2 3.17 -21.53 -7.40
N LYS A 3 1.96 -22.01 -7.69
CA LYS A 3 0.76 -21.67 -6.92
C LYS A 3 0.79 -22.32 -5.53
N ILE A 4 0.43 -21.56 -4.50
CA ILE A 4 0.35 -21.98 -3.09
C ILE A 4 -1.11 -22.02 -2.65
N ASN A 5 -1.45 -22.96 -1.78
CA ASN A 5 -2.75 -22.97 -1.10
C ASN A 5 -2.72 -21.97 0.06
N TYR A 6 -3.68 -21.05 0.12
CA TYR A 6 -3.77 -20.03 1.18
C TYR A 6 -3.70 -20.61 2.61
N LYS A 7 -4.21 -21.82 2.82
CA LYS A 7 -4.16 -22.49 4.14
C LYS A 7 -2.76 -22.95 4.56
N HIS A 8 -1.79 -22.96 3.65
CA HIS A 8 -0.42 -23.42 3.91
C HIS A 8 0.55 -22.27 4.22
N ILE A 9 0.07 -21.03 4.28
CA ILE A 9 0.88 -19.89 4.71
C ILE A 9 1.33 -20.11 6.15
N ASN A 10 2.64 -20.09 6.37
CA ASN A 10 3.30 -20.16 7.66
C ASN A 10 4.48 -19.17 7.71
N ASN A 11 4.27 -18.00 8.32
CA ASN A 11 5.33 -17.03 8.58
C ASN A 11 5.98 -16.36 7.34
N GLN A 12 5.45 -16.55 6.13
CA GLN A 12 5.87 -15.77 4.95
C GLN A 12 5.31 -14.34 4.99
N GLN A 13 6.03 -13.43 4.34
CA GLN A 13 5.54 -12.10 4.01
C GLN A 13 4.63 -12.18 2.78
N LEU A 14 3.45 -11.58 2.86
CA LEU A 14 2.45 -11.63 1.80
C LEU A 14 2.39 -10.31 1.04
N ILE A 15 2.72 -10.34 -0.24
CA ILE A 15 2.83 -9.14 -1.08
C ILE A 15 1.77 -9.18 -2.16
N ASP A 16 0.76 -8.33 -2.02
CA ASP A 16 -0.31 -8.19 -3.01
C ASP A 16 0.11 -7.17 -4.05
N ILE A 17 0.36 -7.66 -5.27
CA ILE A 17 0.84 -6.84 -6.39
C ILE A 17 -0.30 -6.25 -7.23
N ARG A 18 -1.56 -6.54 -6.88
CA ARG A 18 -2.72 -6.04 -7.61
C ARG A 18 -2.81 -4.51 -7.54
N GLY A 19 -3.61 -3.95 -8.43
CA GLY A 19 -3.90 -2.53 -8.48
C GLY A 19 -4.50 -2.00 -7.17
N GLN A 20 -4.31 -0.71 -6.93
CA GLN A 20 -4.75 -0.06 -5.69
C GLN A 20 -6.25 -0.26 -5.39
N LEU A 21 -7.10 -0.22 -6.43
CA LEU A 21 -8.55 -0.30 -6.26
C LEU A 21 -8.98 -1.73 -5.86
N ASP A 22 -8.42 -2.74 -6.50
CA ASP A 22 -8.70 -4.15 -6.18
C ASP A 22 -8.23 -4.52 -4.79
N TYR A 23 -7.08 -3.97 -4.37
CA TYR A 23 -6.58 -4.14 -3.01
C TYR A 23 -7.50 -3.46 -1.99
N GLN A 24 -7.86 -2.18 -2.21
CA GLN A 24 -8.74 -1.43 -1.31
C GLN A 24 -10.10 -2.11 -1.13
N ALA A 25 -10.70 -2.59 -2.23
CA ALA A 25 -12.00 -3.25 -2.25
C ALA A 25 -12.00 -4.62 -1.55
N GLY A 26 -10.87 -5.30 -1.48
CA GLY A 26 -10.75 -6.58 -0.79
C GLY A 26 -9.37 -7.21 -0.89
N HIS A 27 -8.71 -7.40 0.24
CA HIS A 27 -7.38 -8.03 0.34
C HIS A 27 -7.30 -9.01 1.52
N GLY A 28 -6.28 -9.86 1.49
CA GLY A 28 -6.01 -10.78 2.61
C GLY A 28 -5.47 -10.05 3.84
N PRO A 29 -5.70 -10.58 5.05
CA PRO A 29 -5.17 -10.01 6.27
C PRO A 29 -3.64 -10.05 6.28
N LYS A 30 -3.01 -9.02 6.87
CA LYS A 30 -1.53 -8.92 7.00
C LYS A 30 -0.76 -8.89 5.66
N THR A 31 -1.45 -8.57 4.58
CA THR A 31 -0.82 -8.39 3.26
C THR A 31 -0.32 -6.97 3.10
N LEU A 32 0.71 -6.75 2.30
CA LEU A 32 1.16 -5.42 1.90
C LEU A 32 0.85 -5.20 0.42
N ASN A 33 0.28 -4.05 0.07
CA ASN A 33 0.08 -3.70 -1.32
C ASN A 33 1.33 -3.04 -1.88
N LEU A 34 2.09 -3.80 -2.67
CA LEU A 34 3.23 -3.31 -3.41
C LEU A 34 3.06 -3.77 -4.85
N ASN A 35 2.34 -2.98 -5.66
CA ASN A 35 2.28 -3.22 -7.11
C ASN A 35 3.71 -3.26 -7.70
N PRO A 36 3.93 -3.78 -8.93
CA PRO A 36 5.28 -4.01 -9.45
C PRO A 36 6.19 -2.77 -9.38
N SER A 37 5.66 -1.57 -9.63
CA SER A 37 6.42 -0.33 -9.52
C SER A 37 6.80 0.00 -8.07
N ASN A 38 5.85 -0.10 -7.13
CA ASN A 38 6.13 0.15 -5.71
C ASN A 38 7.04 -0.93 -5.12
N PHE A 39 6.87 -2.20 -5.54
CA PHE A 39 7.72 -3.30 -5.12
C PHE A 39 9.16 -3.04 -5.55
N LYS A 40 9.38 -2.68 -6.82
CA LYS A 40 10.70 -2.34 -7.35
C LYS A 40 11.40 -1.24 -6.53
N ASN A 41 10.66 -0.19 -6.17
CA ASN A 41 11.25 1.02 -5.61
C ASN A 41 11.33 1.02 -4.08
N TYR A 42 10.42 0.32 -3.39
CA TYR A 42 10.21 0.51 -1.95
C TYR A 42 10.23 -0.79 -1.14
N ALA A 43 10.21 -1.98 -1.76
CA ALA A 43 10.08 -3.24 -1.02
C ALA A 43 11.14 -3.41 0.10
N SER A 44 12.40 -3.03 -0.16
CA SER A 44 13.49 -3.09 0.83
C SER A 44 13.22 -2.31 2.13
N SER A 45 12.34 -1.31 2.10
CA SER A 45 11.96 -0.54 3.28
C SER A 45 10.85 -1.22 4.09
N PHE A 46 9.97 -1.99 3.42
CA PHE A 46 8.75 -2.53 4.00
C PHE A 46 8.86 -4.00 4.44
N ILE A 47 9.74 -4.77 3.81
CA ILE A 47 9.83 -6.21 4.00
C ILE A 47 11.25 -6.67 4.30
N ALA A 48 11.36 -7.70 5.12
CA ALA A 48 12.62 -8.28 5.55
C ALA A 48 13.18 -9.20 4.44
N SER A 49 14.43 -9.00 4.05
CA SER A 49 15.06 -9.79 2.97
C SER A 49 15.42 -11.22 3.36
N ASP A 50 15.47 -11.51 4.65
CA ASP A 50 15.74 -12.84 5.21
C ASP A 50 14.46 -13.68 5.42
N GLN A 51 13.29 -13.13 5.14
CA GLN A 51 12.01 -13.81 5.24
C GLN A 51 11.42 -14.11 3.86
N ALA A 52 10.96 -15.35 3.72
CA ALA A 52 10.26 -15.82 2.54
C ALA A 52 9.08 -14.95 2.13
N ILE A 53 8.91 -14.77 0.82
CA ILE A 53 7.80 -14.02 0.22
C ILE A 53 6.84 -14.97 -0.51
N ILE A 54 5.56 -14.69 -0.38
CA ILE A 54 4.52 -15.19 -1.28
C ILE A 54 3.79 -14.00 -1.89
N PHE A 55 3.66 -14.00 -3.21
CA PHE A 55 2.89 -12.98 -3.90
C PHE A 55 1.39 -13.30 -3.90
N ILE A 56 0.55 -12.28 -3.81
CA ILE A 56 -0.87 -12.36 -4.12
C ILE A 56 -1.09 -11.65 -5.45
N ILE A 57 -1.69 -12.37 -6.38
CA ILE A 57 -1.87 -11.93 -7.76
C ILE A 57 -3.34 -12.11 -8.18
N ASP A 58 -3.77 -11.39 -9.20
CA ASP A 58 -4.99 -11.70 -9.94
C ASP A 58 -4.70 -12.72 -11.06
N GLU A 59 -5.75 -13.19 -11.73
CA GLU A 59 -5.63 -14.15 -12.83
C GLU A 59 -4.83 -13.60 -14.02
N GLU A 60 -4.99 -12.31 -14.31
CA GLU A 60 -4.32 -11.62 -15.42
C GLU A 60 -2.81 -11.42 -15.19
N SER A 61 -2.38 -11.31 -13.94
CA SER A 61 -0.97 -11.23 -13.56
C SER A 61 -0.21 -12.55 -13.63
N LYS A 62 -0.86 -13.68 -13.98
CA LYS A 62 -0.16 -14.97 -14.14
C LYS A 62 0.92 -14.94 -15.21
N ASP A 63 0.69 -14.19 -16.28
CA ASP A 63 1.66 -14.05 -17.36
C ASP A 63 2.88 -13.20 -16.96
N PHE A 64 2.83 -12.50 -15.83
CA PHE A 64 3.91 -11.67 -15.28
C PHE A 64 4.73 -12.36 -14.18
N ILE A 65 4.45 -13.64 -13.89
CA ILE A 65 5.07 -14.36 -12.77
C ILE A 65 6.59 -14.46 -12.95
N ASP A 66 7.07 -14.74 -14.15
CA ASP A 66 8.50 -14.95 -14.39
C ASP A 66 9.26 -13.61 -14.28
N GLU A 67 8.68 -12.51 -14.77
CA GLU A 67 9.20 -11.15 -14.59
C GLU A 67 9.19 -10.73 -13.12
N LEU A 68 8.16 -11.10 -12.36
CA LEU A 68 8.07 -10.79 -10.93
C LEU A 68 9.14 -11.55 -10.13
N GLU A 69 9.46 -12.79 -10.52
CA GLU A 69 10.55 -13.57 -9.92
C GLU A 69 11.90 -12.92 -10.21
N LEU A 70 12.14 -12.49 -11.46
CA LEU A 70 13.36 -11.76 -11.83
C LEU A 70 13.46 -10.42 -11.08
N LEU A 71 12.37 -9.66 -11.03
CA LEU A 71 12.30 -8.39 -10.30
C LEU A 71 12.64 -8.58 -8.82
N SER A 72 12.13 -9.65 -8.19
CA SER A 72 12.43 -9.99 -6.80
C SER A 72 13.93 -10.20 -6.58
N GLN A 73 14.60 -10.90 -7.51
CA GLN A 73 16.04 -11.07 -7.45
C GLN A 73 16.79 -9.73 -7.63
N GLU A 74 16.35 -8.88 -8.56
CA GLU A 74 16.95 -7.55 -8.79
C GLU A 74 16.93 -6.67 -7.54
N VAL A 75 15.84 -6.71 -6.77
CA VAL A 75 15.70 -5.93 -5.53
C VAL A 75 16.20 -6.64 -4.27
N GLY A 76 16.76 -7.85 -4.42
CA GLY A 76 17.45 -8.58 -3.34
C GLY A 76 16.59 -9.57 -2.53
N PHE A 77 15.38 -9.90 -3.00
CA PHE A 77 14.53 -10.93 -2.40
C PHE A 77 14.65 -12.25 -3.16
N ILE A 78 15.44 -13.16 -2.59
CA ILE A 78 15.79 -14.43 -3.25
C ILE A 78 14.93 -15.63 -2.80
N ASP A 79 14.27 -15.55 -1.64
CA ASP A 79 13.37 -16.60 -1.14
C ASP A 79 11.91 -16.30 -1.51
N VAL A 80 11.58 -16.50 -2.78
CA VAL A 80 10.21 -16.36 -3.30
C VAL A 80 9.58 -17.74 -3.43
N GLN A 81 8.64 -18.07 -2.54
CA GLN A 81 8.13 -19.43 -2.41
C GLN A 81 6.97 -19.75 -3.36
N GLY A 82 6.31 -18.73 -3.90
CA GLY A 82 5.20 -18.91 -4.82
C GLY A 82 4.26 -17.72 -4.87
N TYR A 83 3.08 -17.98 -5.43
CA TYR A 83 1.98 -17.03 -5.47
C TYR A 83 0.66 -17.65 -5.02
N ILE A 84 -0.29 -16.81 -4.63
CA ILE A 84 -1.68 -17.14 -4.31
C ILE A 84 -2.55 -16.26 -5.19
N LEU A 85 -3.65 -16.82 -5.72
CA LEU A 85 -4.61 -16.00 -6.45
C LEU A 85 -5.53 -15.30 -5.45
N ALA A 86 -5.80 -14.02 -5.65
CA ALA A 86 -6.57 -13.21 -4.71
C ALA A 86 -7.97 -13.79 -4.42
N HIS A 87 -8.60 -14.40 -5.44
CA HIS A 87 -9.90 -15.06 -5.28
C HIS A 87 -9.84 -16.36 -4.44
N ASP A 88 -8.67 -16.97 -4.24
CA ASP A 88 -8.48 -18.11 -3.33
C ASP A 88 -8.42 -17.69 -1.84
N ILE A 89 -8.30 -16.39 -1.55
CA ILE A 89 -8.36 -15.87 -0.19
C ILE A 89 -9.81 -15.94 0.31
N PRO A 90 -10.10 -16.62 1.45
CA PRO A 90 -11.45 -16.78 1.97
C PRO A 90 -12.14 -15.43 2.18
N ILE A 91 -13.37 -15.28 1.70
CA ILE A 91 -14.13 -14.02 1.71
C ILE A 91 -14.26 -13.47 3.13
N GLU A 92 -14.52 -14.35 4.11
CA GLU A 92 -14.66 -14.04 5.52
C GLU A 92 -13.39 -13.51 6.19
N SER A 93 -12.22 -13.75 5.58
CA SER A 93 -10.94 -13.26 6.07
C SER A 93 -10.53 -11.91 5.46
N ARG A 94 -11.21 -11.49 4.39
CA ARG A 94 -10.81 -10.30 3.63
C ARG A 94 -11.03 -9.02 4.42
N GLN A 95 -10.12 -8.10 4.23
CA GLN A 95 -10.14 -6.75 4.77
C GLN A 95 -10.30 -5.73 3.64
N GLN A 96 -10.61 -4.50 4.00
CA GLN A 96 -10.76 -3.38 3.08
C GLN A 96 -9.95 -2.19 3.60
N ILE A 97 -9.41 -1.41 2.68
CA ILE A 97 -8.89 -0.08 2.98
C ILE A 97 -9.95 0.91 2.56
N LYS A 98 -10.35 1.79 3.48
CA LYS A 98 -11.32 2.84 3.17
C LYS A 98 -10.69 3.86 2.23
N SER A 99 -11.48 4.40 1.33
CA SER A 99 -11.15 5.56 0.53
C SER A 99 -12.12 6.71 0.83
N ILE A 100 -11.74 7.92 0.45
CA ILE A 100 -12.57 9.11 0.52
C ILE A 100 -12.43 9.90 -0.78
N ASN A 101 -13.55 10.39 -1.32
CA ASN A 101 -13.51 11.30 -2.44
C ASN A 101 -12.85 12.63 -2.02
N VAL A 102 -12.14 13.27 -2.94
CA VAL A 102 -11.41 14.50 -2.65
C VAL A 102 -12.30 15.62 -2.10
N HIS A 103 -13.54 15.77 -2.60
CA HIS A 103 -14.44 16.84 -2.13
C HIS A 103 -14.89 16.60 -0.68
N ASP A 104 -15.19 15.34 -0.33
CA ASP A 104 -15.54 14.96 1.04
C ASP A 104 -14.34 15.15 1.98
N PHE A 105 -13.13 14.82 1.51
CA PHE A 105 -11.90 15.06 2.27
C PHE A 105 -11.68 16.55 2.55
N LEU A 106 -11.85 17.41 1.55
CA LEU A 106 -11.71 18.86 1.71
C LEU A 106 -12.77 19.49 2.64
N ALA A 107 -13.83 18.76 2.96
CA ALA A 107 -14.89 19.18 3.88
C ALA A 107 -14.75 18.55 5.29
N VAL A 108 -13.67 17.80 5.57
CA VAL A 108 -13.44 17.21 6.90
C VAL A 108 -13.03 18.31 7.88
N GLU A 109 -13.84 18.48 8.93
CA GLU A 109 -13.57 19.42 10.03
C GLU A 109 -13.08 18.73 11.33
N ASP A 110 -13.20 17.41 11.41
CA ASP A 110 -12.70 16.61 12.55
C ASP A 110 -11.16 16.69 12.65
N ASP A 111 -10.60 16.37 13.81
CA ASP A 111 -9.15 16.21 13.95
C ASP A 111 -8.64 14.95 13.20
N TYR A 112 -7.60 15.11 12.39
CA TYR A 112 -7.03 14.07 11.54
C TYR A 112 -5.54 14.28 11.29
N ILE A 113 -4.87 13.30 10.67
CA ILE A 113 -3.54 13.45 10.08
C ILE A 113 -3.68 13.37 8.56
N LEU A 114 -3.17 14.37 7.84
CA LEU A 114 -2.94 14.27 6.40
C LEU A 114 -1.50 13.82 6.17
N LEU A 115 -1.33 12.57 5.72
CA LEU A 115 -0.03 11.96 5.48
C LEU A 115 0.32 12.03 3.99
N ASP A 116 1.19 12.96 3.61
CA ASP A 116 1.72 13.05 2.25
C ASP A 116 2.97 12.18 2.10
N LEU A 117 2.90 11.21 1.18
CA LEU A 117 3.92 10.18 0.95
C LEU A 117 4.83 10.49 -0.23
N ARG A 118 4.70 11.68 -0.80
CA ARG A 118 5.61 12.20 -1.83
C ARG A 118 6.96 12.52 -1.21
N HIS A 119 8.03 12.28 -1.96
CA HIS A 119 9.36 12.76 -1.61
C HIS A 119 9.37 14.30 -1.66
N PRO A 120 9.95 15.03 -0.70
CA PRO A 120 9.98 16.50 -0.69
C PRO A 120 10.37 17.12 -2.04
N ASP A 121 11.37 16.54 -2.70
CA ASP A 121 11.89 17.02 -4.00
C ASP A 121 10.87 16.93 -5.16
N GLU A 122 9.83 16.11 -5.06
CA GLU A 122 8.78 15.99 -6.09
C GLU A 122 7.58 16.93 -5.84
N ILE A 123 7.53 17.60 -4.68
CA ILE A 123 6.43 18.48 -4.28
C ILE A 123 6.55 19.80 -5.06
N THR A 124 5.98 19.81 -6.26
CA THR A 124 5.83 21.02 -7.09
C THR A 124 4.62 21.88 -6.67
N ARG A 125 3.64 21.25 -6.02
CA ARG A 125 2.46 21.90 -5.45
C ARG A 125 2.18 21.34 -4.05
N PRO A 126 2.00 22.21 -3.05
CA PRO A 126 1.75 21.77 -1.68
C PRO A 126 0.38 21.07 -1.60
N ALA A 127 0.30 20.06 -0.73
CA ALA A 127 -0.97 19.54 -0.24
C ALA A 127 -1.65 20.60 0.67
N PRO A 128 -2.94 20.42 1.04
CA PRO A 128 -3.54 21.21 2.09
C PRO A 128 -2.64 21.22 3.33
N GLU A 129 -2.38 22.39 3.90
CA GLU A 129 -1.41 22.54 5.00
C GLU A 129 -1.96 22.08 6.35
N GLU A 130 -3.30 22.02 6.47
CA GLU A 130 -3.98 21.61 7.70
C GLU A 130 -3.64 20.16 8.05
N ASN A 131 -3.11 19.98 9.27
CA ASN A 131 -2.70 18.70 9.83
C ASN A 131 -1.76 17.86 8.93
N LEU A 132 -0.99 18.55 8.07
CA LEU A 132 -0.10 17.93 7.11
C LEU A 132 1.18 17.41 7.79
N ILE A 133 1.46 16.13 7.56
CA ILE A 133 2.74 15.49 7.85
C ILE A 133 3.25 14.88 6.56
N ASN A 134 4.44 15.29 6.12
CA ASN A 134 5.11 14.65 4.99
C ASN A 134 6.09 13.60 5.49
N ILE A 135 5.86 12.34 5.09
CA ILE A 135 6.77 11.21 5.31
C ILE A 135 6.86 10.47 3.99
N PRO A 136 7.98 10.53 3.25
CA PRO A 136 8.17 9.73 2.04
C PRO A 136 7.85 8.26 2.27
N LEU A 137 7.33 7.58 1.26
CA LEU A 137 6.87 6.20 1.41
C LEU A 137 7.98 5.28 1.95
N GLU A 138 9.20 5.43 1.46
CA GLU A 138 10.41 4.71 1.89
C GLU A 138 10.73 4.90 3.38
N ASP A 139 10.44 6.08 3.94
CA ASP A 139 10.76 6.41 5.33
C ASP A 139 9.68 5.94 6.31
N LEU A 140 8.45 5.70 5.81
CA LEU A 140 7.29 5.37 6.63
C LEU A 140 7.52 4.16 7.56
N PRO A 141 8.11 3.02 7.12
CA PRO A 141 8.31 1.88 8.01
C PRO A 141 9.18 2.17 9.24
N SER A 142 10.09 3.14 9.15
CA SER A 142 10.97 3.55 10.24
C SER A 142 10.41 4.68 11.11
N THR A 143 9.38 5.39 10.64
CA THR A 143 8.89 6.63 11.28
C THR A 143 7.42 6.63 11.67
N TYR A 144 6.63 5.64 11.24
CA TYR A 144 5.17 5.59 11.47
C TYR A 144 4.75 5.74 12.94
N GLN A 145 5.61 5.36 13.90
CA GLN A 145 5.34 5.48 15.33
C GLN A 145 5.21 6.93 15.82
N LYS A 146 5.62 7.91 15.00
CA LYS A 146 5.40 9.34 15.26
C LYS A 146 3.94 9.76 15.04
N LEU A 147 3.18 8.97 14.28
CA LEU A 147 1.78 9.23 14.00
C LEU A 147 0.92 8.79 15.19
N ASP A 148 -0.05 9.62 15.55
CA ASP A 148 -1.05 9.23 16.55
C ASP A 148 -1.90 8.07 16.00
N LYS A 149 -2.03 7.02 16.81
CA LYS A 149 -2.75 5.80 16.44
C LYS A 149 -4.26 5.94 16.57
N ASP A 150 -4.73 6.88 17.39
CA ASP A 150 -6.15 7.07 17.65
C ASP A 150 -6.81 8.00 16.61
N GLN A 151 -6.03 8.84 15.93
CA GLN A 151 -6.47 9.71 14.85
C GLN A 151 -6.73 8.95 13.54
N LYS A 152 -7.65 9.47 12.71
CA LYS A 152 -7.78 9.04 11.32
C LYS A 152 -6.59 9.55 10.53
N ILE A 153 -6.03 8.72 9.65
CA ILE A 153 -4.89 9.10 8.80
C ILE A 153 -5.36 9.10 7.35
N TYR A 154 -5.43 10.26 6.73
CA TYR A 154 -5.70 10.40 5.31
C TYR A 154 -4.38 10.30 4.54
N THR A 155 -4.21 9.24 3.74
CA THR A 155 -2.96 9.05 2.97
C THR A 155 -3.08 9.70 1.60
N LEU A 156 -2.04 10.45 1.24
CA LEU A 156 -1.94 11.21 -0.01
C LEU A 156 -0.64 10.85 -0.73
N CYS A 157 -0.71 10.72 -2.06
CA CYS A 157 0.46 10.77 -2.92
C CYS A 157 0.07 11.39 -4.27
N GLY A 158 0.86 11.26 -5.33
CA GLY A 158 0.51 11.80 -6.65
C GLY A 158 -0.84 11.31 -7.21
N SER A 159 -1.08 9.99 -7.20
CA SER A 159 -2.23 9.35 -7.88
C SER A 159 -2.98 8.27 -7.07
N GLY A 160 -2.50 7.94 -5.86
CA GLY A 160 -3.10 6.93 -4.96
C GLY A 160 -2.27 5.65 -4.74
N ASN A 161 -1.33 5.32 -5.65
CA ASN A 161 -0.63 4.02 -5.58
C ASN A 161 0.22 3.89 -4.30
N ARG A 162 1.08 4.88 -4.04
CA ARG A 162 1.88 4.94 -2.80
C ARG A 162 1.00 5.12 -1.56
N ALA A 163 -0.12 5.84 -1.68
CA ALA A 163 -1.08 6.04 -0.60
C ALA A 163 -1.72 4.73 -0.15
N THR A 164 -1.98 3.82 -1.08
CA THR A 164 -2.51 2.49 -0.81
C THR A 164 -1.46 1.57 -0.19
N ALA A 165 -0.21 1.63 -0.68
CA ALA A 165 0.90 0.92 -0.06
C ALA A 165 1.09 1.32 1.42
N ALA A 166 1.13 2.63 1.69
CA ALA A 166 1.19 3.14 3.07
C ALA A 166 -0.03 2.72 3.89
N ALA A 167 -1.24 2.80 3.34
CA ALA A 167 -2.45 2.38 4.03
C ALA A 167 -2.43 0.90 4.39
N SER A 168 -1.96 0.02 3.49
CA SER A 168 -1.80 -1.41 3.79
C SER A 168 -0.84 -1.65 4.96
N PHE A 169 0.29 -0.95 4.97
CA PHE A 169 1.27 -1.03 6.05
C PHE A 169 0.71 -0.53 7.37
N LEU A 170 0.11 0.66 7.38
CA LEU A 170 -0.46 1.30 8.58
C LEU A 170 -1.61 0.47 9.16
N ALA A 171 -2.50 -0.07 8.32
CA ALA A 171 -3.57 -0.96 8.75
C ALA A 171 -3.03 -2.22 9.43
N ASN A 172 -1.96 -2.83 8.91
CA ASN A 172 -1.29 -3.97 9.53
C ASN A 172 -0.63 -3.63 10.89
N LYS A 173 -0.30 -2.35 11.13
CA LYS A 173 0.17 -1.85 12.44
C LYS A 173 -0.98 -1.44 13.37
N GLY A 174 -2.23 -1.54 12.92
CA GLY A 174 -3.44 -1.23 13.69
C GLY A 174 -3.84 0.24 13.68
N TYR A 175 -3.34 1.02 12.73
CA TYR A 175 -3.84 2.37 12.46
C TYR A 175 -5.11 2.33 11.61
N LYS A 176 -5.77 3.47 11.44
CA LYS A 176 -7.02 3.61 10.66
C LYS A 176 -6.80 4.51 9.43
N PRO A 177 -6.03 4.06 8.43
CA PRO A 177 -5.79 4.86 7.24
C PRO A 177 -7.02 4.93 6.33
N VAL A 178 -7.16 6.04 5.62
CA VAL A 178 -8.16 6.29 4.58
C VAL A 178 -7.42 6.88 3.37
N VAL A 179 -7.55 6.28 2.20
CA VAL A 179 -6.87 6.74 0.98
C VAL A 179 -7.64 7.88 0.34
N ILE A 180 -6.99 9.02 0.05
CA ILE A 180 -7.61 10.08 -0.75
C ILE A 180 -7.63 9.65 -2.22
N GLU A 181 -8.83 9.55 -2.78
CA GLU A 181 -9.03 9.13 -4.17
C GLU A 181 -8.40 10.11 -5.15
N GLY A 182 -7.69 9.58 -6.16
CA GLY A 182 -7.00 10.38 -7.16
C GLY A 182 -5.78 11.16 -6.65
N GLY A 183 -5.51 11.13 -5.35
CA GLY A 183 -4.34 11.75 -4.73
C GLY A 183 -4.24 13.26 -4.97
N MET A 184 -3.02 13.77 -5.04
CA MET A 184 -2.73 15.19 -5.24
C MET A 184 -3.28 15.71 -6.57
N LYS A 185 -3.38 14.86 -7.61
CA LYS A 185 -4.00 15.26 -8.88
C LYS A 185 -5.45 15.70 -8.67
N ALA A 186 -6.24 14.90 -7.95
CA ALA A 186 -7.63 15.24 -7.66
C ALA A 186 -7.75 16.46 -6.75
N VAL A 187 -6.84 16.60 -5.76
CA VAL A 187 -6.78 17.80 -4.89
C VAL A 187 -6.57 19.06 -5.73
N GLN A 188 -5.68 19.01 -6.72
CA GLN A 188 -5.43 20.16 -7.58
C GLN A 188 -6.63 20.51 -8.44
N GLU A 189 -7.32 19.52 -9.01
CA GLU A 189 -8.52 19.74 -9.82
C GLU A 189 -9.72 20.25 -9.00
N ALA A 190 -9.77 19.94 -7.70
CA ALA A 190 -10.86 20.37 -6.82
C ALA A 190 -10.66 21.78 -6.22
N VAL A 191 -9.41 22.23 -6.08
CA VAL A 191 -9.05 23.50 -5.41
C VAL A 191 -8.77 24.62 -6.43
N TYR A 192 -8.33 24.29 -7.65
CA TYR A 192 -7.93 25.25 -8.69
C TYR A 192 -8.79 25.14 -9.95
#